data_AF-A0A9D8G9Y2-F1
#
_entry.id   AF-A0A9D8G9Y2-F1
#
_cell.length_a   1.000
_cell.length_b   1.000
_cell.length_c   1.000
_cell.angle_alpha   90.00
_cell.angle_beta   90.00
_cell.angle_gamma   90.00
#
_symmetry.space_group_name_H-M   'P 1'
#
loop_
_entity.id
_entity.type
_entity.pdbx_description
1 polymer ?
#
loop_
_entity_poly.entity_id
_entity_poly.type
_entity_poly.pdbx_seq_one_letter_code
_entity_poly.pdbx_strand_id
1 'polypeptide(L)'
;SPVRLRYAELKEAGDRLNALHALFKTGKKEIARVRRLVGQALAQAAEMKLAGPHWMRLQETIDAIAFTAGQAKAMGDSDGYQGALDRLDTLEDQVGETVDRFMFPPENNPSGSSDDPFIHIQTIPLEDSVHAVRDCSSDPDPEQPKQAVLPASPSNSRFKVKPSDLKEMFPTAAMYLPSPSPGWADIHHAASRLRHDLGIRTGTWVEALDELGRDGAAVAVMITAERYSRDEIRLTPGAYFAGMIARAKRGELDLPRSLWGFRTERMAAH
;
A
#
# COMPACT_ATOMS: atom_id res chain seq x y z
N SER A 1 1.47 -1.66 -55.90
CA SER A 1 0.03 -1.32 -55.84
C SER A 1 -0.21 -0.33 -54.71
N PRO A 2 -0.88 0.80 -54.96
CA PRO A 2 -1.16 1.86 -53.97
C PRO A 2 -1.85 1.37 -52.68
N VAL A 3 -2.63 0.29 -52.77
CA VAL A 3 -3.32 -0.32 -51.63
C VAL A 3 -2.35 -0.99 -50.65
N ARG A 4 -1.24 -1.58 -51.14
CA ARG A 4 -0.22 -2.19 -50.27
C ARG A 4 0.60 -1.15 -49.51
N LEU A 5 0.85 0.02 -50.10
CA LEU A 5 1.54 1.13 -49.41
C LEU A 5 0.69 1.65 -48.25
N ARG A 6 -0.60 1.92 -48.48
CA ARG A 6 -1.52 2.34 -47.41
C ARG A 6 -1.69 1.29 -46.32
N TYR A 7 -1.70 0.01 -46.68
CA TYR A 7 -1.73 -1.07 -45.68
C TYR A 7 -0.45 -1.09 -44.81
N ALA A 8 0.72 -0.88 -45.43
CA ALA A 8 1.99 -0.80 -44.70
C ALA A 8 2.02 0.40 -43.74
N GLU A 9 1.57 1.58 -44.18
CA GLU A 9 1.48 2.80 -43.35
C GLU A 9 0.54 2.61 -42.15
N LEU A 10 -0.63 1.98 -42.35
CA LEU A 10 -1.58 1.69 -41.29
C LEU A 10 -1.04 0.66 -40.28
N LYS A 11 -0.34 -0.36 -40.77
CA LYS A 11 0.30 -1.35 -39.92
C LYS A 11 1.40 -0.70 -39.07
N GLU A 12 2.25 0.12 -39.67
CA GLU A 12 3.31 0.85 -38.97
C GLU A 12 2.74 1.83 -37.92
N ALA A 13 1.62 2.49 -38.21
CA ALA A 13 0.92 3.30 -37.22
C ALA A 13 0.37 2.46 -36.04
N GLY A 14 -0.19 1.29 -36.32
CA GLY A 14 -0.69 0.36 -35.29
C GLY A 14 0.43 -0.23 -34.42
N ASP A 15 1.55 -0.62 -35.04
CA ASP A 15 2.72 -1.15 -34.34
C ASP A 15 3.33 -0.09 -33.41
N ARG A 16 3.40 1.18 -33.84
CA ARG A 16 3.82 2.31 -33.00
C ARG A 16 2.91 2.52 -31.79
N LEU A 17 1.60 2.50 -31.98
CA LEU A 17 0.64 2.67 -30.88
C LEU A 17 0.73 1.52 -29.85
N ASN A 18 0.90 0.28 -30.32
CA ASN A 18 1.11 -0.86 -29.45
C ASN A 18 2.41 -0.76 -28.64
N ALA A 19 3.49 -0.28 -29.27
CA ALA A 19 4.76 -0.05 -28.59
C ALA A 19 4.64 1.02 -27.48
N LEU A 20 3.91 2.11 -27.73
CA LEU A 20 3.63 3.14 -26.73
C LEU A 20 2.86 2.57 -25.52
N HIS A 21 1.80 1.81 -25.78
CA HIS A 21 1.02 1.19 -24.70
C HIS A 21 1.84 0.19 -23.89
N ALA A 22 2.72 -0.59 -24.53
CA ALA A 22 3.62 -1.50 -23.84
C ALA A 22 4.61 -0.74 -22.94
N LEU A 23 5.20 0.35 -23.44
CA LEU A 23 6.11 1.21 -22.69
C LEU A 23 5.42 1.81 -21.47
N PHE A 24 4.23 2.41 -21.62
CA PHE A 24 3.50 2.98 -20.48
C PHE A 24 3.08 1.92 -19.46
N LYS A 25 2.72 0.72 -19.92
CA LYS A 25 2.33 -0.39 -19.03
C LYS A 25 3.51 -0.88 -18.21
N THR A 26 4.67 -1.07 -18.83
CA THR A 26 5.90 -1.52 -18.17
C THR A 26 6.44 -0.43 -17.25
N GLY A 27 6.57 0.80 -17.74
CA GLY A 27 7.08 1.91 -16.94
C GLY A 27 6.22 2.25 -15.73
N LYS A 28 4.89 2.09 -15.79
CA LYS A 28 4.03 2.21 -14.61
C LYS A 28 4.42 1.22 -13.50
N LYS A 29 4.84 0.01 -13.86
CA LYS A 29 5.28 -1.00 -12.89
C LYS A 29 6.63 -0.62 -12.27
N GLU A 30 7.57 -0.12 -13.08
CA GLU A 30 8.87 0.34 -12.60
C GLU A 30 8.73 1.52 -11.63
N ILE A 31 7.96 2.55 -11.98
CA ILE A 31 7.67 3.67 -11.08
C ILE A 31 7.06 3.18 -9.75
N ALA A 32 6.15 2.21 -9.81
CA ALA A 32 5.55 1.63 -8.61
C ALA A 32 6.56 0.80 -7.78
N ARG A 33 7.51 0.11 -8.42
CA ARG A 33 8.60 -0.62 -7.75
C ARG A 33 9.49 0.36 -6.98
N VAL A 34 9.99 1.41 -7.64
CA VAL A 34 10.88 2.39 -7.00
C VAL A 34 10.17 3.18 -5.91
N ARG A 35 8.89 3.54 -6.10
CA ARG A 35 8.10 4.18 -5.03
C ARG A 35 7.98 3.30 -3.79
N ARG A 36 7.81 1.99 -3.94
CA ARG A 36 7.79 1.06 -2.80
C ARG A 36 9.14 1.00 -2.09
N LEU A 37 10.23 0.98 -2.85
CA LEU A 37 11.59 0.99 -2.32
C LEU A 37 11.85 2.27 -1.50
N VAL A 38 11.49 3.44 -2.02
CA VAL A 38 11.57 4.72 -1.30
C VAL A 38 10.72 4.69 -0.02
N GLY A 39 9.48 4.19 -0.12
CA GLY A 39 8.58 4.06 1.03
C GLY A 39 9.10 3.11 2.12
N GLN A 40 9.77 2.02 1.75
CA GLN A 40 10.41 1.10 2.69
C GLN A 40 11.59 1.77 3.42
N ALA A 41 12.46 2.47 2.69
CA ALA A 41 13.57 3.22 3.28
C ALA A 41 13.08 4.29 4.26
N LEU A 42 12.03 5.03 3.90
CA LEU A 42 11.38 6.02 4.77
C LEU A 42 10.78 5.39 6.04
N ALA A 43 10.12 4.24 5.92
CA ALA A 43 9.54 3.54 7.06
C ALA A 43 10.63 3.06 8.03
N GLN A 44 11.71 2.47 7.51
CA GLN A 44 12.86 2.05 8.31
C GLN A 44 13.54 3.24 8.99
N ALA A 45 13.70 4.36 8.29
CA ALA A 45 14.27 5.58 8.86
C ALA A 45 13.42 6.07 10.04
N ALA A 46 12.09 6.09 9.89
CA ALA A 46 11.17 6.46 10.95
C ALA A 46 11.23 5.51 12.16
N GLU A 47 11.32 4.21 11.95
CA GLU A 47 11.49 3.20 13.01
C GLU A 47 12.78 3.42 13.81
N MET A 48 13.88 3.74 13.11
CA MET A 48 15.17 4.09 13.72
C MET A 48 15.21 5.52 14.29
N LYS A 49 14.08 6.26 14.22
CA LYS A 49 13.95 7.68 14.62
C LYS A 49 14.93 8.61 13.89
N LEU A 50 15.34 8.22 12.69
CA LEU A 50 16.14 9.02 11.78
C LEU A 50 15.19 9.97 11.02
N ALA A 51 15.33 11.27 11.28
CA ALA A 51 14.60 12.31 10.59
C ALA A 51 15.57 13.24 9.88
N GLY A 52 15.21 13.70 8.68
CA GLY A 52 16.06 14.60 7.93
C GLY A 52 15.53 14.97 6.55
N PRO A 53 16.01 16.09 5.97
CA PRO A 53 15.57 16.57 4.67
C PRO A 53 15.98 15.64 3.53
N HIS A 54 17.00 14.80 3.71
CA HIS A 54 17.44 13.82 2.72
C HIS A 54 16.36 12.76 2.45
N TRP A 55 15.67 12.27 3.49
CA TRP A 55 14.56 11.32 3.34
C TRP A 55 13.39 11.94 2.57
N MET A 56 13.06 13.20 2.88
CA MET A 56 11.98 13.92 2.18
C MET A 56 12.33 14.18 0.71
N ARG A 57 13.61 14.44 0.40
CA ARG A 57 14.09 14.64 -0.97
C ARG A 57 13.92 13.40 -1.85
N LEU A 58 14.09 12.20 -1.29
CA LEU A 58 13.82 10.94 -2.01
C LEU A 58 12.34 10.83 -2.39
N GLN A 59 11.44 11.16 -1.45
CA GLN A 59 9.99 11.19 -1.68
C GLN A 59 9.60 12.22 -2.75
N GLU A 60 10.13 13.45 -2.64
CA GLU A 60 9.87 14.51 -3.63
C GLU A 60 10.36 14.12 -5.03
N THR A 61 11.50 13.42 -5.11
CA THR A 61 12.08 12.99 -6.38
C THR A 61 11.21 11.92 -7.07
N ILE A 62 10.74 10.90 -6.34
CA ILE A 62 9.85 9.88 -6.92
C ILE A 62 8.50 10.47 -7.34
N ASP A 63 7.98 11.43 -6.57
CA ASP A 63 6.72 12.09 -6.89
C ASP A 63 6.85 12.99 -8.13
N ALA A 64 7.97 13.72 -8.25
CA ALA A 64 8.29 14.50 -9.45
C ALA A 64 8.44 13.61 -10.69
N ILE A 65 9.15 12.48 -10.59
CA ILE A 65 9.30 11.52 -11.70
C ILE A 65 7.93 11.00 -12.13
N ALA A 66 7.12 10.52 -11.20
CA ALA A 66 5.79 9.99 -11.50
C ALA A 66 4.86 11.05 -12.10
N PHE A 67 4.96 12.30 -11.64
CA PHE A 67 4.21 13.42 -12.21
C PHE A 67 4.63 13.71 -13.65
N THR A 68 5.93 13.75 -13.93
CA THR A 68 6.45 13.95 -15.31
C THR A 68 6.02 12.81 -16.24
N ALA A 69 6.11 11.56 -15.79
CA ALA A 69 5.64 10.40 -16.54
C ALA A 69 4.12 10.45 -16.79
N GLY A 70 3.34 10.89 -15.79
CA GLY A 70 1.90 11.09 -15.94
C GLY A 70 1.54 12.12 -17.02
N GLN A 71 2.24 13.27 -17.03
CA GLN A 71 2.03 14.30 -18.06
C GLN A 71 2.45 13.81 -19.45
N ALA A 72 3.61 13.16 -19.58
CA ALA A 72 4.08 12.63 -20.86
C ALA A 72 3.10 11.60 -21.43
N LYS A 73 2.57 10.71 -20.58
CA LYS A 73 1.52 9.75 -20.98
C LYS A 73 0.26 10.46 -21.47
N ALA A 74 -0.20 11.51 -20.79
CA ALA A 74 -1.39 12.27 -21.18
C ALA A 74 -1.22 12.98 -22.53
N MET A 75 0.01 13.41 -22.85
CA MET A 75 0.36 14.01 -24.14
C MET A 75 0.67 12.99 -25.24
N GLY A 76 0.73 11.69 -24.91
CA GLY A 76 1.18 10.65 -25.85
C GLY A 76 2.66 10.75 -26.21
N ASP A 77 3.45 11.42 -25.37
CA ASP A 77 4.89 11.66 -25.56
C ASP A 77 5.69 10.45 -25.03
N SER A 78 6.20 9.62 -25.93
CA SER A 78 7.08 8.49 -25.58
C SER A 78 8.39 8.94 -24.96
N ASP A 79 8.98 9.98 -25.52
CA ASP A 79 10.35 10.35 -25.25
C ASP A 79 10.43 11.03 -23.89
N GLY A 80 9.45 11.91 -23.59
CA GLY A 80 9.26 12.46 -22.25
C GLY A 80 8.94 11.41 -21.19
N TYR A 81 8.20 10.34 -21.54
CA TYR A 81 7.91 9.26 -20.61
C TYR A 81 9.16 8.40 -20.34
N GLN A 82 9.90 8.05 -21.40
CA GLN A 82 11.14 7.31 -21.28
C GLN A 82 12.18 8.11 -20.47
N GLY A 83 12.33 9.41 -20.73
CA GLY A 83 13.21 10.27 -19.95
C GLY A 83 12.81 10.39 -18.46
N ALA A 84 11.54 10.18 -18.12
CA ALA A 84 11.12 10.04 -16.73
C ALA A 84 11.53 8.69 -16.12
N LEU A 85 11.44 7.59 -16.89
CA LEU A 85 11.90 6.27 -16.44
C LEU A 85 13.41 6.22 -16.25
N ASP A 86 14.19 6.84 -17.12
CA ASP A 86 15.66 6.84 -17.04
C ASP A 86 16.17 7.51 -15.75
N ARG A 87 15.34 8.35 -15.11
CA ARG A 87 15.65 8.98 -13.82
C ARG A 87 15.41 8.06 -12.61
N LEU A 88 14.72 6.93 -12.80
CA LEU A 88 14.45 5.97 -11.72
C LEU A 88 15.72 5.29 -11.23
N ASP A 89 16.63 4.92 -12.13
CA ASP A 89 17.90 4.28 -11.78
C ASP A 89 18.74 5.19 -10.87
N THR A 90 18.85 6.47 -11.24
CA THR A 90 19.54 7.48 -10.41
C THR A 90 18.90 7.64 -9.03
N LEU A 91 17.58 7.51 -8.93
CA LEU A 91 16.89 7.57 -7.65
C LEU A 91 17.14 6.30 -6.81
N GLU A 92 17.19 5.12 -7.41
CA GLU A 92 17.57 3.89 -6.70
C GLU A 92 18.96 4.01 -6.08
N ASP A 93 19.93 4.52 -6.85
CA ASP A 93 21.29 4.79 -6.36
C ASP A 93 21.27 5.78 -5.18
N GLN A 94 20.49 6.86 -5.28
CA GLN A 94 20.35 7.84 -4.21
C GLN A 94 19.72 7.26 -2.94
N VAL A 95 18.75 6.34 -3.08
CA VAL A 95 18.18 5.64 -1.92
C VAL A 95 19.26 4.80 -1.25
N GLY A 96 20.02 4.02 -2.02
CA GLY A 96 21.13 3.22 -1.50
C GLY A 96 22.16 4.07 -0.76
N GLU A 97 22.65 5.15 -1.38
CA GLU A 97 23.62 6.06 -0.78
C GLU A 97 23.09 6.70 0.52
N THR A 98 21.80 7.08 0.53
CA THR A 98 21.17 7.69 1.72
C THR A 98 21.02 6.65 2.84
N VAL A 99 20.60 5.44 2.52
CA VAL A 99 20.50 4.34 3.48
C VAL A 99 21.86 4.01 4.08
N ASP A 100 22.88 3.79 3.25
CA ASP A 100 24.23 3.46 3.72
C ASP A 100 24.79 4.58 4.61
N ARG A 101 24.65 5.83 4.18
CA ARG A 101 25.19 6.98 4.94
C ARG A 101 24.53 7.19 6.29
N PHE A 102 23.20 7.09 6.36
CA PHE A 102 22.44 7.51 7.54
C PHE A 102 21.95 6.35 8.42
N MET A 103 21.75 5.15 7.87
CA MET A 103 21.41 3.95 8.65
C MET A 103 22.65 3.15 9.04
N PHE A 104 23.72 3.20 8.23
CA PHE A 104 24.97 2.44 8.45
C PHE A 104 26.21 3.36 8.44
N PRO A 105 26.30 4.38 9.32
CA PRO A 105 27.40 5.34 9.28
C PRO A 105 28.77 4.64 9.42
N PRO A 106 29.78 5.06 8.63
CA PRO A 106 31.08 4.39 8.53
C PRO A 106 31.94 4.41 9.80
N GLU A 107 31.52 5.10 10.87
CA GLU A 107 32.17 5.01 12.19
C GLU A 107 31.82 3.73 12.96
N ASN A 108 30.84 2.93 12.48
CA ASN A 108 30.74 1.52 12.88
C ASN A 108 31.74 0.70 12.07
N ASN A 109 33.01 0.81 12.47
CA ASN A 109 34.06 -0.14 12.11
C ASN A 109 33.53 -1.57 12.32
N PRO A 110 33.47 -2.43 11.30
CA PRO A 110 33.40 -3.89 11.49
C PRO A 110 34.79 -4.44 11.81
N SER A 111 35.63 -3.67 12.50
CA SER A 111 36.81 -4.21 13.14
C SER A 111 36.32 -4.83 14.43
N GLY A 112 36.05 -6.15 14.36
CA GLY A 112 35.73 -6.96 15.52
C GLY A 112 36.66 -6.63 16.68
N SER A 113 36.12 -5.89 17.64
CA SER A 113 36.60 -5.98 19.01
C SER A 113 36.33 -7.41 19.42
N SER A 114 37.37 -8.09 19.91
CA SER A 114 37.41 -9.51 20.24
C SER A 114 36.53 -9.91 21.44
N ASP A 115 35.45 -9.18 21.69
CA ASP A 115 34.45 -9.44 22.72
C ASP A 115 33.05 -9.43 22.06
N ASP A 116 32.80 -10.44 21.24
CA ASP A 116 31.43 -10.89 20.99
C ASP A 116 30.88 -11.49 22.30
N PRO A 117 29.60 -11.25 22.69
CA PRO A 117 28.93 -12.22 23.51
C PRO A 117 28.75 -13.47 22.66
N PHE A 118 29.61 -14.47 22.90
CA PHE A 118 29.48 -15.82 22.33
C PHE A 118 28.00 -16.25 22.39
N ILE A 119 27.34 -16.35 21.24
CA ILE A 119 26.05 -17.02 21.16
C ILE A 119 26.34 -18.53 21.28
N HIS A 120 26.55 -18.98 22.51
CA HIS A 120 26.67 -20.39 22.81
C HIS A 120 25.25 -20.97 22.78
N ILE A 121 24.86 -21.51 21.62
CA ILE A 121 23.71 -22.41 21.56
C ILE A 121 24.12 -23.67 22.33
N GLN A 122 23.74 -23.74 23.60
CA GLN A 122 23.79 -24.97 24.37
C GLN A 122 22.45 -25.68 24.21
N THR A 123 22.43 -26.67 23.33
CA THR A 123 21.41 -27.73 23.37
C THR A 123 21.67 -28.58 24.62
N ILE A 124 20.97 -28.27 25.70
CA ILE A 124 20.95 -29.15 26.88
C ILE A 124 19.90 -30.25 26.61
N PRO A 125 20.28 -31.53 26.57
CA PRO A 125 19.32 -32.64 26.56
C PRO A 125 18.72 -32.74 27.96
N LEU A 126 17.40 -32.60 28.08
CA LEU A 126 16.71 -32.78 29.36
C LEU A 126 16.45 -34.28 29.59
N GLU A 127 17.36 -34.92 30.32
CA GLU A 127 17.16 -36.20 30.99
C GLU A 127 17.52 -35.95 32.46
N ASP A 128 16.54 -35.59 33.29
CA ASP A 128 16.26 -36.35 34.51
C ASP A 128 15.01 -35.87 35.25
N SER A 129 14.35 -36.85 35.81
CA SER A 129 13.07 -36.83 36.50
C SER A 129 13.09 -36.03 37.82
N VAL A 130 12.11 -35.14 38.01
CA VAL A 130 11.78 -34.61 39.34
C VAL A 130 10.38 -35.10 39.70
N HIS A 131 10.33 -36.06 40.61
CA HIS A 131 9.10 -36.54 41.23
C HIS A 131 8.50 -35.45 42.13
N ALA A 132 7.34 -34.91 41.74
CA ALA A 132 6.48 -34.17 42.66
C ALA A 132 5.46 -35.15 43.28
N VAL A 133 5.58 -35.33 44.59
CA VAL A 133 4.68 -36.12 45.44
C VAL A 133 3.30 -35.48 45.45
N ARG A 134 2.27 -36.27 45.14
CA ARG A 134 0.86 -35.90 45.28
C ARG A 134 0.44 -36.14 46.73
N ASP A 135 0.30 -35.07 47.50
CA ASP A 135 -0.59 -35.07 48.67
C ASP A 135 -1.83 -34.25 48.33
N CYS A 136 -2.96 -34.95 48.33
CA CYS A 136 -4.29 -34.39 48.18
C CYS A 136 -4.60 -33.50 49.39
N SER A 137 -4.94 -32.24 49.14
CA SER A 137 -5.79 -31.47 50.02
C SER A 137 -6.62 -30.49 49.20
N SER A 138 -7.89 -30.39 49.55
CA SER A 138 -8.97 -29.85 48.75
C SER A 138 -8.93 -28.33 48.66
N ASP A 139 -8.77 -27.79 47.44
CA ASP A 139 -9.03 -26.38 47.16
C ASP A 139 -10.52 -26.17 46.79
N PRO A 140 -11.17 -25.10 47.29
CA PRO A 140 -12.40 -24.58 46.72
C PRO A 140 -12.09 -23.86 45.40
N ASP A 141 -13.01 -23.98 44.44
CA ASP A 141 -12.94 -23.45 43.08
C ASP A 141 -12.35 -22.02 42.99
N PRO A 142 -11.19 -21.82 42.34
CA PRO A 142 -10.73 -20.47 42.01
C PRO A 142 -11.40 -20.02 40.72
N GLU A 143 -12.25 -18.99 40.86
CA GLU A 143 -12.79 -18.19 39.77
C GLU A 143 -11.72 -17.92 38.70
N GLN A 144 -12.02 -18.34 37.47
CA GLN A 144 -11.21 -18.03 36.29
C GLN A 144 -10.85 -16.54 36.27
N PRO A 145 -9.59 -16.17 35.99
CA PRO A 145 -9.23 -14.79 35.81
C PRO A 145 -10.10 -14.19 34.71
N LYS A 146 -10.93 -13.22 35.09
CA LYS A 146 -11.79 -12.46 34.19
C LYS A 146 -10.91 -11.92 33.06
N GLN A 147 -11.06 -12.51 31.88
CA GLN A 147 -10.58 -11.92 30.63
C GLN A 147 -10.98 -10.45 30.66
N ALA A 148 -10.02 -9.56 30.39
CA ALA A 148 -10.36 -8.17 30.15
C ALA A 148 -11.36 -8.17 29.00
N VAL A 149 -12.63 -7.93 29.32
CA VAL A 149 -13.69 -7.73 28.35
C VAL A 149 -13.37 -6.39 27.72
N LEU A 150 -12.53 -6.43 26.68
CA LEU A 150 -12.50 -5.36 25.70
C LEU A 150 -13.93 -5.24 25.21
N PRO A 151 -14.54 -4.03 25.21
CA PRO A 151 -15.83 -3.87 24.58
C PRO A 151 -15.70 -4.45 23.17
N ALA A 152 -16.69 -5.25 22.75
CA ALA A 152 -16.75 -5.72 21.38
C ALA A 152 -16.45 -4.52 20.49
N SER A 153 -15.35 -4.61 19.73
CA SER A 153 -14.98 -3.57 18.78
C SER A 153 -16.27 -3.21 18.05
N PRO A 154 -16.69 -1.92 17.99
CA PRO A 154 -17.92 -1.55 17.33
C PRO A 154 -17.70 -1.69 15.82
N SER A 155 -17.55 -2.92 15.34
CA SER A 155 -17.87 -3.28 13.97
C SER A 155 -19.40 -3.31 13.90
N ASN A 156 -20.01 -2.14 14.12
CA ASN A 156 -21.31 -1.81 13.56
C ASN A 156 -21.10 -1.55 12.07
N SER A 157 -20.51 -2.51 11.36
CA SER A 157 -20.37 -2.44 9.93
C SER A 157 -21.78 -2.46 9.36
N ARG A 158 -22.29 -1.27 9.03
CA ARG A 158 -23.54 -1.09 8.28
C ARG A 158 -23.45 -1.71 6.87
N PHE A 159 -22.31 -2.29 6.51
CA PHE A 159 -22.00 -2.86 5.21
C PHE A 159 -22.32 -4.36 5.17
N LYS A 160 -23.36 -4.72 4.40
CA LYS A 160 -23.64 -6.11 4.00
C LYS A 160 -22.75 -6.55 2.83
N VAL A 161 -21.46 -6.19 2.82
CA VAL A 161 -20.53 -6.54 1.73
C VAL A 161 -19.46 -7.48 2.26
N LYS A 162 -19.23 -8.59 1.54
CA LYS A 162 -18.17 -9.54 1.89
C LYS A 162 -16.82 -9.01 1.38
N PRO A 163 -15.71 -9.17 2.13
CA PRO A 163 -14.37 -8.79 1.69
C PRO A 163 -13.95 -9.36 0.33
N SER A 164 -14.41 -10.57 0.01
CA SER A 164 -14.21 -11.21 -1.30
C SER A 164 -14.78 -10.37 -2.45
N ASP A 165 -15.96 -9.79 -2.25
CA ASP A 165 -16.64 -9.00 -3.29
C ASP A 165 -15.88 -7.68 -3.54
N LEU A 166 -15.28 -7.11 -2.49
CA LEU A 166 -14.50 -5.87 -2.59
C LEU A 166 -13.28 -6.05 -3.50
N LYS A 167 -12.63 -7.21 -3.45
CA LYS A 167 -11.50 -7.53 -4.34
C LYS A 167 -11.91 -7.51 -5.81
N GLU A 168 -13.04 -8.11 -6.13
CA GLU A 168 -13.55 -8.13 -7.51
C GLU A 168 -13.91 -6.71 -7.96
N MET A 169 -14.55 -5.94 -7.08
CA MET A 169 -15.00 -4.58 -7.36
C MET A 169 -13.85 -3.57 -7.54
N PHE A 170 -12.73 -3.76 -6.84
CA PHE A 170 -11.61 -2.81 -6.80
C PHE A 170 -10.29 -3.46 -7.23
N PRO A 171 -10.08 -3.72 -8.53
CA PRO A 171 -8.87 -4.36 -9.04
C PRO A 171 -7.59 -3.58 -8.71
N THR A 172 -7.67 -2.25 -8.60
CA THR A 172 -6.53 -1.43 -8.20
C THR A 172 -6.13 -1.66 -6.74
N ALA A 173 -7.10 -1.86 -5.86
CA ALA A 173 -6.83 -2.19 -4.47
C ALA A 173 -6.44 -3.67 -4.28
N ALA A 174 -6.93 -4.55 -5.16
CA ALA A 174 -6.67 -5.99 -5.11
C ALA A 174 -5.18 -6.36 -5.22
N MET A 175 -4.36 -5.52 -5.87
CA MET A 175 -2.89 -5.75 -5.95
C MET A 175 -2.17 -5.63 -4.60
N TYR A 176 -2.82 -5.07 -3.58
CA TYR A 176 -2.29 -4.93 -2.22
C TYR A 176 -2.75 -6.05 -1.29
N LEU A 177 -3.58 -6.98 -1.79
CA LEU A 177 -4.13 -8.07 -0.98
C LEU A 177 -3.22 -9.31 -1.04
N PRO A 178 -2.90 -9.92 0.11
CA PRO A 178 -1.96 -11.03 0.19
C PRO A 178 -2.55 -12.37 -0.27
N SER A 179 -3.88 -12.49 -0.29
CA SER A 179 -4.57 -13.77 -0.49
C SER A 179 -5.67 -13.67 -1.56
N PRO A 180 -5.94 -14.77 -2.29
CA PRO A 180 -7.06 -14.84 -3.22
C PRO A 180 -8.43 -14.67 -2.54
N SER A 181 -8.56 -15.06 -1.27
CA SER A 181 -9.77 -14.92 -0.44
C SER A 181 -9.46 -14.03 0.80
N PRO A 182 -9.40 -12.71 0.63
CA PRO A 182 -8.99 -11.78 1.68
C PRO A 182 -10.06 -11.68 2.79
N GLY A 183 -9.61 -11.55 4.04
CA GLY A 183 -10.47 -11.18 5.17
C GLY A 183 -10.51 -9.66 5.39
N TRP A 184 -11.37 -9.19 6.29
CA TRP A 184 -11.42 -7.76 6.65
C TRP A 184 -10.09 -7.23 7.20
N ALA A 185 -9.32 -8.06 7.91
CA ALA A 185 -7.97 -7.68 8.35
C ALA A 185 -7.07 -7.32 7.16
N ASP A 186 -7.05 -8.16 6.11
CA ASP A 186 -6.27 -7.92 4.90
C ASP A 186 -6.70 -6.64 4.19
N ILE A 187 -8.02 -6.41 4.10
CA ILE A 187 -8.60 -5.19 3.54
C ILE A 187 -8.11 -3.96 4.33
N HIS A 188 -8.12 -4.02 5.66
CA HIS A 188 -7.66 -2.91 6.50
C HIS A 188 -6.16 -2.63 6.32
N HIS A 189 -5.34 -3.67 6.23
CA HIS A 189 -3.90 -3.52 5.96
C HIS A 189 -3.65 -2.93 4.57
N ALA A 190 -4.36 -3.41 3.55
CA ALA A 190 -4.28 -2.88 2.20
C ALA A 190 -4.70 -1.41 2.15
N ALA A 191 -5.81 -1.04 2.79
CA ALA A 191 -6.27 0.35 2.88
C ALA A 191 -5.27 1.25 3.63
N SER A 192 -4.68 0.75 4.72
CA SER A 192 -3.65 1.47 5.47
C SER A 192 -2.41 1.76 4.62
N ARG A 193 -2.03 0.85 3.72
CA ARG A 193 -0.92 1.07 2.78
C ARG A 193 -1.34 2.03 1.66
N LEU A 194 -2.48 1.78 1.03
CA LEU A 194 -3.04 2.60 -0.05
C LEU A 194 -3.24 4.06 0.37
N ARG A 195 -3.58 4.36 1.63
CA ARG A 195 -3.73 5.74 2.08
C ARG A 195 -2.46 6.57 1.86
N HIS A 196 -1.29 5.96 2.06
CA HIS A 196 0.00 6.61 1.87
C HIS A 196 0.25 6.85 0.38
N ASP A 197 -0.01 5.83 -0.45
CA ASP A 197 0.12 5.90 -1.90
C ASP A 197 -0.80 6.96 -2.54
N LEU A 198 -1.95 7.23 -1.92
CA LEU A 198 -2.94 8.22 -2.36
C LEU A 198 -2.71 9.62 -1.77
N GLY A 199 -1.68 9.81 -0.95
CA GLY A 199 -1.40 11.09 -0.28
C GLY A 199 -2.51 11.52 0.70
N ILE A 200 -3.21 10.55 1.30
CA ILE A 200 -4.23 10.83 2.32
C ILE A 200 -3.52 11.16 3.63
N ARG A 201 -3.79 12.35 4.17
CA ARG A 201 -3.20 12.83 5.43
C ARG A 201 -3.71 12.02 6.61
N THR A 202 -2.84 11.80 7.60
CA THR A 202 -3.16 11.05 8.84
C THR A 202 -4.39 11.60 9.56
N GLY A 203 -4.51 12.93 9.68
CA GLY A 203 -5.69 13.55 10.32
C GLY A 203 -7.00 13.20 9.61
N THR A 204 -7.02 13.27 8.28
CA THR A 204 -8.20 12.90 7.48
C THR A 204 -8.53 11.41 7.57
N TRP A 205 -7.51 10.55 7.73
CA TRP A 205 -7.71 9.13 7.98
C TRP A 205 -8.35 8.86 9.35
N VAL A 206 -7.90 9.54 10.41
CA VAL A 206 -8.50 9.43 11.74
C VAL A 206 -9.95 9.90 11.72
N GLU A 207 -10.22 11.06 11.09
CA GLU A 207 -11.60 11.52 10.91
C GLU A 207 -12.47 10.51 10.16
N ALA A 208 -11.92 9.82 9.16
CA ALA A 208 -12.65 8.78 8.44
C ALA A 208 -12.99 7.58 9.34
N LEU A 209 -12.07 7.18 10.23
CA LEU A 209 -12.32 6.11 11.20
C LEU A 209 -13.44 6.48 12.17
N ASP A 210 -13.45 7.73 12.64
CA ASP A 210 -14.46 8.22 13.57
C ASP A 210 -15.86 8.30 12.91
N GLU A 211 -15.92 8.79 11.67
CA GLU A 211 -17.20 9.02 10.96
C GLU A 211 -17.78 7.76 10.31
N LEU A 212 -16.92 6.92 9.71
CA LEU A 212 -17.34 5.78 8.88
C LEU A 212 -17.12 4.42 9.55
N GLY A 213 -16.37 4.38 10.65
CA GLY A 213 -15.82 3.15 11.20
C GLY A 213 -14.72 2.55 10.31
N ARG A 214 -14.07 1.51 10.84
CA ARG A 214 -12.89 0.89 10.22
C ARG A 214 -13.16 0.33 8.82
N ASP A 215 -14.23 -0.45 8.68
CA ASP A 215 -14.64 -1.06 7.42
C ASP A 215 -15.02 0.01 6.38
N GLY A 216 -15.79 1.02 6.79
CA GLY A 216 -16.25 2.10 5.91
C GLY A 216 -15.10 2.99 5.43
N ALA A 217 -14.16 3.32 6.32
CA ALA A 217 -12.95 4.05 5.95
C ALA A 217 -12.08 3.27 4.95
N ALA A 218 -11.93 1.96 5.14
CA ALA A 218 -11.19 1.12 4.20
C ALA A 218 -11.87 1.03 2.83
N VAL A 219 -13.20 0.87 2.79
CA VAL A 219 -13.98 0.92 1.55
C VAL A 219 -13.85 2.27 0.84
N ALA A 220 -13.90 3.37 1.59
CA ALA A 220 -13.71 4.72 1.04
C ALA A 220 -12.31 4.88 0.40
N VAL A 221 -11.26 4.36 1.03
CA VAL A 221 -9.90 4.34 0.44
C VAL A 221 -9.88 3.52 -0.86
N MET A 222 -10.51 2.34 -0.88
CA MET A 222 -10.56 1.50 -2.07
C MET A 222 -11.33 2.15 -3.24
N ILE A 223 -12.46 2.82 -2.96
CA ILE A 223 -13.19 3.61 -3.95
C ILE A 223 -12.31 4.73 -4.50
N THR A 224 -11.59 5.42 -3.62
CA THR A 224 -10.69 6.51 -4.01
C THR A 224 -9.57 6.00 -4.91
N ALA A 225 -8.95 4.87 -4.56
CA ALA A 225 -7.91 4.23 -5.37
C ALA A 225 -8.42 3.86 -6.76
N GLU A 226 -9.60 3.25 -6.84
CA GLU A 226 -10.19 2.80 -8.09
C GLU A 226 -10.57 3.99 -8.99
N ARG A 227 -11.25 5.01 -8.43
CA ARG A 227 -11.58 6.23 -9.20
C ARG A 227 -10.34 6.99 -9.65
N TYR A 228 -9.30 7.01 -8.82
CA TYR A 228 -8.02 7.60 -9.21
C TYR A 228 -7.39 6.85 -10.38
N SER A 229 -7.44 5.51 -10.36
CA SER A 229 -6.90 4.68 -11.44
C SER A 229 -7.60 4.87 -12.79
N ARG A 230 -8.85 5.34 -12.76
CA ARG A 230 -9.71 5.62 -13.91
C ARG A 230 -9.65 7.09 -14.36
N ASP A 231 -8.78 7.92 -13.77
CA ASP A 231 -8.70 9.36 -14.00
C ASP A 231 -10.03 10.12 -13.75
N GLU A 232 -10.87 9.61 -12.85
CA GLU A 232 -12.17 10.23 -12.50
C GLU A 232 -12.05 11.30 -11.41
N ILE A 233 -10.85 11.51 -10.86
CA ILE A 233 -10.59 12.48 -9.78
C ILE A 233 -9.97 13.74 -10.37
N ARG A 234 -10.66 14.88 -10.21
CA ARG A 234 -10.23 16.18 -10.77
C ARG A 234 -9.08 16.88 -10.05
N LEU A 235 -8.93 16.64 -8.74
CA LEU A 235 -7.93 17.29 -7.88
C LEU A 235 -6.86 16.27 -7.48
N THR A 236 -6.79 15.92 -6.20
CA THR A 236 -5.92 14.88 -5.67
C THR A 236 -6.77 13.79 -5.00
N PRO A 237 -6.28 12.55 -4.91
CA PRO A 237 -6.98 11.47 -4.20
C PRO A 237 -7.25 11.83 -2.75
N GLY A 238 -6.29 12.47 -2.07
CA GLY A 238 -6.45 13.00 -0.72
C GLY A 238 -7.58 14.03 -0.60
N ALA A 239 -7.68 14.98 -1.53
CA ALA A 239 -8.76 15.98 -1.54
C ALA A 239 -10.13 15.34 -1.83
N TYR A 240 -10.19 14.36 -2.74
CA TYR A 240 -11.40 13.59 -3.00
C TYR A 240 -11.86 12.83 -1.76
N PHE A 241 -10.93 12.14 -1.10
CA PHE A 241 -11.19 11.41 0.13
C PHE A 241 -11.70 12.34 1.24
N ALA A 242 -11.05 13.48 1.47
CA ALA A 242 -11.52 14.48 2.41
C ALA A 242 -12.95 14.98 2.08
N GLY A 243 -13.24 15.18 0.78
CA GLY A 243 -14.58 15.51 0.31
C GLY A 243 -15.63 14.43 0.62
N MET A 244 -15.26 13.15 0.53
CA MET A 244 -16.14 12.05 0.96
C MET A 244 -16.40 12.09 2.47
N ILE A 245 -15.38 12.33 3.29
CA ILE A 245 -15.55 12.42 4.75
C ILE A 245 -16.42 13.62 5.12
N ALA A 246 -16.23 14.77 4.46
CA ALA A 246 -17.10 15.93 4.65
C ALA A 246 -18.57 15.64 4.29
N ARG A 247 -18.83 14.83 3.26
CA ARG A 247 -20.18 14.36 2.93
C ARG A 247 -20.72 13.36 3.95
N ALA A 248 -19.87 12.49 4.49
CA ALA A 248 -20.25 11.55 5.54
C ALA A 248 -20.73 12.28 6.80
N LYS A 249 -19.98 13.31 7.22
CA LYS A 249 -20.33 14.21 8.34
C LYS A 249 -21.70 14.86 8.19
N ARG A 250 -22.13 15.13 6.95
CA ARG A 250 -23.45 15.69 6.64
C ARG A 250 -24.56 14.64 6.44
N GLY A 251 -24.23 13.35 6.53
CA GLY A 251 -25.17 12.25 6.22
C GLY A 251 -25.49 12.09 4.74
N GLU A 252 -24.71 12.71 3.84
CA GLU A 252 -24.91 12.73 2.38
C GLU A 252 -24.08 11.67 1.62
N LEU A 253 -23.25 10.90 2.34
CA LEU A 253 -22.42 9.86 1.76
C LEU A 253 -23.14 8.51 1.83
N ASP A 254 -23.47 7.97 0.66
CA ASP A 254 -24.02 6.63 0.51
C ASP A 254 -22.96 5.69 -0.12
N LEU A 255 -22.15 5.10 0.75
CA LEU A 255 -21.15 4.10 0.38
C LEU A 255 -21.78 2.81 -0.17
N PRO A 256 -22.87 2.26 0.40
CA PRO A 256 -23.59 1.11 -0.18
C PRO A 256 -24.05 1.34 -1.62
N ARG A 257 -24.59 2.52 -1.95
CA ARG A 257 -24.98 2.87 -3.32
C ARG A 257 -23.78 2.97 -4.25
N SER A 258 -22.67 3.54 -3.76
CA SER A 258 -21.42 3.61 -4.52
C SER A 258 -20.88 2.22 -4.85
N LEU A 259 -20.90 1.31 -3.87
CA LEU A 259 -20.54 -0.10 -4.05
C LEU A 259 -21.45 -0.80 -5.06
N TRP A 260 -22.76 -0.58 -4.98
CA TRP A 260 -23.69 -1.18 -5.94
C TRP A 260 -23.40 -0.72 -7.37
N GLY A 261 -23.05 0.56 -7.58
CA GLY A 261 -22.61 1.09 -8.88
C GLY A 261 -21.41 0.31 -9.44
N PHE A 262 -20.35 0.15 -8.65
CA PHE A 262 -19.15 -0.62 -9.07
C PHE A 262 -19.48 -2.09 -9.40
N ARG A 263 -20.38 -2.72 -8.64
CA ARG A 263 -20.80 -4.10 -8.90
C ARG A 263 -21.54 -4.22 -10.23
N THR A 264 -22.50 -3.33 -10.49
CA THR A 264 -23.30 -3.33 -11.73
C THR A 264 -22.44 -3.02 -12.96
N GLU A 265 -21.52 -2.04 -12.86
CA GLU A 265 -20.57 -1.73 -13.94
C GLU A 265 -19.71 -2.94 -14.32
N ARG A 266 -19.23 -3.70 -13.32
CA ARG A 266 -18.45 -4.92 -13.58
C ARG A 266 -19.27 -6.04 -14.21
N MET A 267 -20.50 -6.23 -13.76
CA MET A 267 -21.39 -7.25 -14.36
C MET A 267 -21.76 -6.92 -15.81
N ALA A 268 -21.75 -5.64 -16.19
CA ALA A 268 -21.98 -5.21 -17.58
C ALA A 268 -20.73 -5.30 -18.47
N ALA A 269 -19.53 -5.42 -17.88
CA ALA A 269 -18.25 -5.52 -18.58
C ALA A 269 -17.80 -6.96 -18.86
N HIS A 270 -18.55 -7.95 -18.35
CA HIS A 270 -18.37 -9.40 -18.58
C HIS A 270 -19.49 -9.93 -19.48
#